data_AF-A0A183BWE9-F1
#
_entry.id   AF-A0A183BWE9-F1
#
_cell.length_a   1.000
_cell.length_b   1.000
_cell.length_c   1.000
_cell.angle_alpha   90.00
_cell.angle_beta   90.00
_cell.angle_gamma   90.00
#
_symmetry.space_group_name_H-M   'P 1'
#
loop_
_entity.id
_entity.type
_entity.pdbx_description
1 polymer ?
#
loop_
_entity_poly.entity_id
_entity_poly.type
_entity_poly.pdbx_seq_one_letter_code
_entity_poly.pdbx_strand_id
1 'polypeptide(L)'
;MRISEVGLFYELYMSMPGWVPKTFFCLSFFTFHFENFLTMVVIAHRLSAIVRPMDFEELWSRFFLIVVVAGVLICLALITPIALMDNIHFNADINKRTQIKRIVVSYRFRPGEKVFNAYKFLFICSVLALATSTALNLATIFAYKWHKRTRTATLTRQRHAENHADILAIF
;
A
#
# COMPACT_ATOMS: atom_id res chain seq x y z
N MET A 1 -24.55 -6.50 0.15
CA MET A 1 -23.76 -6.46 -1.11
C MET A 1 -23.65 -7.88 -1.63
N ARG A 2 -24.34 -8.19 -2.73
CA ARG A 2 -24.37 -9.52 -3.35
C ARG A 2 -23.13 -9.67 -4.24
N ILE A 3 -22.26 -10.62 -3.92
CA ILE A 3 -21.20 -11.08 -4.83
C ILE A 3 -21.87 -12.14 -5.73
N SER A 4 -22.65 -11.69 -6.71
CA SER A 4 -23.18 -12.52 -7.79
C SER A 4 -22.26 -12.37 -9.00
N GLU A 5 -21.93 -13.49 -9.65
CA GLU A 5 -21.06 -13.64 -10.85
C GLU A 5 -19.61 -14.14 -10.65
N VAL A 6 -19.36 -15.01 -9.66
CA VAL A 6 -18.20 -15.92 -9.72
C VAL A 6 -18.50 -17.16 -10.60
N GLY A 7 -19.73 -17.29 -11.12
CA GLY A 7 -20.21 -18.49 -11.83
C GLY A 7 -19.46 -18.83 -13.12
N LEU A 8 -18.95 -17.83 -13.85
CA LEU A 8 -18.27 -18.04 -15.15
C LEU A 8 -16.87 -18.64 -14.99
N PHE A 9 -16.20 -18.35 -13.86
CA PHE A 9 -14.86 -18.85 -13.59
C PHE A 9 -14.84 -20.00 -12.58
N TYR A 10 -15.97 -20.33 -11.95
CA TYR A 10 -16.05 -21.38 -10.93
C TYR A 10 -15.61 -22.76 -11.45
N GLU A 11 -16.09 -23.16 -12.63
CA GLU A 11 -15.71 -24.45 -13.24
C GLU A 11 -14.22 -24.46 -13.59
N LEU A 12 -13.69 -23.34 -14.08
CA LEU A 12 -12.26 -23.17 -14.32
C LEU A 12 -11.45 -23.27 -13.01
N TYR A 13 -11.86 -22.58 -11.94
CA TYR A 13 -11.21 -22.62 -10.62
C TYR A 13 -11.25 -24.00 -9.98
N MET A 14 -12.35 -24.75 -10.14
CA MET A 14 -12.48 -26.13 -9.64
C MET A 14 -11.67 -27.14 -10.47
N SER A 15 -11.45 -26.85 -11.76
CA SER A 15 -10.63 -27.70 -12.65
C SER A 15 -9.13 -27.53 -12.44
N MET A 16 -8.71 -26.45 -11.78
CA MET A 16 -7.31 -26.15 -11.54
C MET A 16 -6.74 -26.98 -10.39
N PRO A 17 -5.46 -27.40 -10.46
CA PRO A 17 -4.76 -27.98 -9.32
C PRO A 17 -4.80 -27.03 -8.11
N GLY A 18 -4.95 -27.57 -6.90
CA GLY A 18 -5.09 -26.76 -5.67
C GLY A 18 -3.94 -25.77 -5.38
N TRP A 19 -2.77 -25.98 -5.99
CA TRP A 19 -1.63 -25.06 -5.91
C TRP A 19 -1.83 -23.77 -6.73
N VAL A 20 -2.65 -23.81 -7.80
CA VAL A 20 -2.88 -22.67 -8.70
C VAL A 20 -3.63 -21.54 -8.00
N PRO A 21 -4.80 -21.75 -7.37
CA PRO A 21 -5.48 -20.68 -6.62
C PRO A 21 -4.60 -20.12 -5.49
N LYS A 22 -3.86 -20.98 -4.79
CA LYS A 22 -2.91 -20.57 -3.75
C LYS A 22 -1.83 -19.63 -4.29
N THR A 23 -1.26 -19.96 -5.45
CA THR A 23 -0.24 -19.13 -6.12
C THR A 23 -0.84 -17.79 -6.54
N PHE A 24 -2.04 -17.77 -7.12
CA PHE A 24 -2.75 -16.54 -7.46
C PHE A 24 -3.03 -15.65 -6.24
N PHE A 25 -3.45 -16.23 -5.11
CA PHE A 25 -3.64 -15.51 -3.86
C PHE A 25 -2.32 -14.93 -3.33
N CYS A 26 -1.24 -15.72 -3.30
CA CYS A 26 0.08 -15.24 -2.90
C CYS A 26 0.56 -14.08 -3.77
N LEU A 27 0.44 -14.21 -5.10
CA LEU A 27 0.89 -13.20 -6.05
C LEU A 27 0.05 -11.93 -5.92
N SER A 28 -1.27 -12.04 -5.85
CA SER A 28 -2.17 -10.88 -5.72
C SER A 28 -1.89 -10.12 -4.42
N PHE A 29 -1.65 -10.85 -3.32
CA PHE A 29 -1.31 -10.25 -2.04
C PHE A 29 0.07 -9.60 -2.05
N PHE A 30 1.07 -10.27 -2.62
CA PHE A 30 2.41 -9.71 -2.80
C PHE A 30 2.35 -8.40 -3.59
N THR A 31 1.73 -8.43 -4.77
CA THR A 31 1.63 -7.27 -5.65
C THR A 31 0.92 -6.12 -4.97
N PHE A 32 -0.21 -6.36 -4.30
CA PHE A 32 -0.92 -5.32 -3.55
C PHE A 32 -0.04 -4.64 -2.50
N HIS A 33 0.68 -5.41 -1.69
CA HIS A 33 1.54 -4.85 -0.65
C HIS A 33 2.78 -4.15 -1.21
N PHE A 34 3.37 -4.71 -2.27
CA PHE A 34 4.52 -4.13 -2.94
C PHE A 34 4.18 -2.81 -3.64
N GLU A 35 3.03 -2.72 -4.31
CA GLU A 35 2.53 -1.49 -4.91
C GLU A 35 2.27 -0.40 -3.86
N ASN A 36 1.63 -0.76 -2.75
CA ASN A 36 1.44 0.17 -1.63
C ASN A 36 2.76 0.65 -1.04
N PHE A 37 3.74 -0.26 -0.88
CA PHE A 37 5.08 0.09 -0.42
C PHE A 37 5.77 1.06 -1.37
N LEU A 38 5.81 0.77 -2.68
CA LEU A 38 6.39 1.66 -3.69
C LEU A 38 5.71 3.03 -3.68
N THR A 39 4.38 3.06 -3.52
CA THR A 39 3.63 4.31 -3.40
C THR A 39 4.09 5.12 -2.19
N MET A 40 4.26 4.48 -1.03
CA MET A 40 4.79 5.14 0.17
C MET A 40 6.22 5.66 -0.04
N VAL A 41 7.08 4.90 -0.71
CA VAL A 41 8.45 5.31 -1.05
C VAL A 41 8.45 6.55 -1.94
N VAL A 42 7.62 6.58 -2.98
CA VAL A 42 7.50 7.75 -3.88
C VAL A 42 6.98 8.98 -3.13
N ILE A 43 5.98 8.81 -2.25
CA ILE A 43 5.46 9.92 -1.44
C ILE A 43 6.53 10.42 -0.48
N ALA A 44 7.25 9.52 0.21
CA ALA A 44 8.34 9.87 1.11
C ALA A 44 9.49 10.58 0.37
N HIS A 45 9.80 10.16 -0.85
CA HIS A 45 10.79 10.82 -1.71
C HIS A 45 10.37 12.27 -2.02
N ARG A 46 9.12 12.47 -2.45
CA ARG A 46 8.58 13.81 -2.72
C ARG A 46 8.54 14.68 -1.47
N LEU A 47 8.13 14.12 -0.33
CA LEU A 47 8.13 14.81 0.96
C LEU A 47 9.54 15.24 1.35
N SER A 48 10.53 14.37 1.16
CA SER A 48 11.94 14.67 1.43
C SER A 48 12.45 15.83 0.56
N ALA A 49 12.09 15.84 -0.72
CA ALA A 49 12.44 16.94 -1.63
C ALA A 49 11.82 18.28 -1.20
N ILE A 50 10.61 18.27 -0.62
CA ILE A 50 9.95 19.48 -0.10
C ILE A 50 10.63 19.97 1.19
N VAL A 51 10.95 19.05 2.11
CA VAL A 51 11.47 19.39 3.45
C VAL A 51 12.98 19.68 3.43
N ARG A 52 13.75 18.99 2.58
CA ARG A 52 15.22 19.08 2.48
C ARG A 52 15.67 19.19 1.01
N PRO A 53 15.37 20.29 0.32
CA PRO A 53 15.64 20.43 -1.11
C PRO A 53 17.13 20.39 -1.49
N MET A 54 18.05 20.66 -0.57
CA MET A 54 19.49 20.69 -0.86
C MET A 54 20.16 19.30 -0.80
N ASP A 55 19.70 18.42 0.08
CA ASP A 55 20.39 17.15 0.39
C ASP A 55 19.60 15.89 -0.01
N PHE A 56 18.39 16.05 -0.57
CA PHE A 56 17.50 14.90 -0.78
C PHE A 56 18.06 13.90 -1.80
N GLU A 57 18.74 14.35 -2.86
CA GLU A 57 19.31 13.45 -3.88
C GLU A 57 20.41 12.56 -3.29
N GLU A 58 21.31 13.14 -2.50
CA GLU A 58 22.38 12.40 -1.83
C GLU A 58 21.78 11.39 -0.83
N LEU A 59 20.79 11.82 -0.05
CA LEU A 59 20.08 10.94 0.89
C LEU A 59 19.47 9.74 0.16
N TRP A 60 18.69 9.97 -0.89
CA TRP A 60 18.00 8.90 -1.60
C TRP A 60 18.95 8.01 -2.40
N SER A 61 20.04 8.53 -2.96
CA SER A 61 21.05 7.72 -3.65
C SER A 61 21.66 6.63 -2.74
N ARG A 62 21.86 6.94 -1.46
CA ARG A 62 22.42 6.01 -0.46
C ARG A 62 21.40 4.98 0.03
N PHE A 63 20.16 5.42 0.25
CA PHE A 63 19.15 4.58 0.90
C PHE A 63 18.19 3.89 -0.07
N PHE A 64 18.09 4.29 -1.34
CA PHE A 64 17.10 3.77 -2.27
C PHE A 64 17.17 2.24 -2.41
N LEU A 65 18.36 1.69 -2.65
CA LEU A 65 18.54 0.25 -2.78
C LEU A 65 18.15 -0.48 -1.49
N ILE A 66 18.57 0.05 -0.34
CA ILE A 66 18.27 -0.53 0.99
C ILE A 66 16.75 -0.55 1.22
N VAL A 67 16.08 0.55 0.89
CA VAL A 67 14.63 0.69 1.01
C VAL A 67 13.91 -0.31 0.11
N VAL A 68 14.30 -0.43 -1.16
CA VAL A 68 13.69 -1.38 -2.10
C VAL A 68 13.90 -2.82 -1.64
N VAL A 69 15.12 -3.21 -1.26
CA VAL A 69 15.43 -4.56 -0.76
C VAL A 69 14.65 -4.87 0.51
N ALA A 70 14.61 -3.94 1.47
CA ALA A 70 13.82 -4.09 2.70
C ALA A 70 12.33 -4.27 2.39
N GLY A 71 11.78 -3.49 1.46
CA GLY A 71 10.39 -3.60 1.02
C GLY A 71 10.07 -4.97 0.42
N VAL A 72 10.93 -5.49 -0.45
CA VAL A 72 10.79 -6.84 -1.02
C VAL A 72 10.81 -7.90 0.08
N LEU A 73 11.78 -7.83 1.01
CA LEU A 73 11.89 -8.79 2.11
C LEU A 73 10.66 -8.77 3.03
N ILE A 74 10.13 -7.58 3.34
CA ILE A 74 8.90 -7.43 4.13
C ILE A 74 7.71 -8.06 3.38
N CYS A 75 7.55 -7.77 2.09
CA CYS A 75 6.46 -8.35 1.29
C CYS A 75 6.57 -9.88 1.19
N LEU A 76 7.78 -10.43 1.06
CA LEU A 76 8.04 -11.86 1.10
C LEU A 76 7.69 -12.47 2.46
N ALA A 77 8.07 -11.81 3.57
CA ALA A 77 7.70 -12.26 4.90
C ALA A 77 6.18 -12.30 5.08
N LEU A 78 5.46 -11.30 4.58
CA LEU A 78 4.00 -11.18 4.69
C LEU A 78 3.24 -12.26 3.91
N ILE A 79 3.79 -12.81 2.82
CA ILE A 79 3.15 -13.90 2.06
C ILE A 79 3.44 -15.29 2.64
N THR A 80 4.44 -15.44 3.52
CA THR A 80 4.83 -16.72 4.12
C THR A 80 3.65 -17.48 4.76
N PRO A 81 2.74 -16.82 5.52
CA PRO A 81 1.57 -17.51 6.09
C PRO A 81 0.62 -18.08 5.04
N ILE A 82 0.51 -17.44 3.86
CA ILE A 82 -0.31 -17.92 2.74
C ILE A 82 0.40 -19.08 2.04
N ALA A 83 1.71 -18.98 1.86
CA ALA A 83 2.54 -20.03 1.26
C ALA A 83 2.56 -21.32 2.10
N LEU A 84 2.36 -21.23 3.42
CA LEU A 84 2.29 -22.37 4.33
C LEU A 84 0.90 -23.03 4.40
N MET A 85 -0.16 -22.43 3.83
CA MET A 85 -1.49 -23.04 3.81
C MET A 85 -1.52 -24.31 2.95
N ASP A 86 -1.92 -25.45 3.51
CA ASP A 86 -1.89 -26.74 2.82
C ASP A 86 -2.73 -26.78 1.54
N ASN A 87 -4.01 -26.39 1.59
CA ASN A 87 -4.88 -26.33 0.42
C ASN A 87 -6.07 -25.37 0.61
N ILE A 88 -6.36 -24.55 -0.41
CA ILE A 88 -7.59 -23.77 -0.52
C ILE A 88 -8.60 -24.65 -1.27
N HIS A 89 -9.62 -25.19 -0.58
CA HIS A 89 -10.72 -25.87 -1.27
C HIS A 89 -11.88 -24.88 -1.49
N PHE A 90 -12.52 -24.96 -2.65
CA PHE A 90 -13.74 -24.23 -2.94
C PHE A 90 -14.89 -25.23 -2.84
N ASN A 91 -15.69 -25.15 -1.76
CA ASN A 91 -16.89 -25.98 -1.65
C ASN A 91 -18.09 -25.17 -2.17
N ALA A 92 -18.72 -25.62 -3.25
CA ALA A 92 -20.06 -25.15 -3.57
C ALA A 92 -21.06 -25.84 -2.66
N ASP A 93 -21.75 -25.06 -1.82
CA ASP A 93 -22.92 -25.55 -1.12
C ASP A 93 -24.10 -25.47 -2.10
N ILE A 94 -24.44 -26.62 -2.68
CA ILE A 94 -25.59 -26.76 -3.59
C ILE A 94 -26.79 -27.13 -2.72
N ASN A 95 -27.52 -26.12 -2.26
CA ASN A 95 -28.77 -26.34 -1.56
C ASN A 95 -29.82 -26.88 -2.55
N LYS A 96 -30.15 -28.18 -2.46
CA LYS A 96 -31.06 -28.87 -3.40
C LYS A 96 -32.49 -28.29 -3.45
N ARG A 97 -32.88 -27.41 -2.52
CA ARG A 97 -34.23 -26.79 -2.46
C ARG A 97 -34.31 -25.36 -3.00
N THR A 98 -33.19 -24.66 -3.06
CA THR A 98 -33.12 -23.27 -3.53
C THR A 98 -31.90 -23.22 -4.44
N GLN A 99 -32.07 -22.98 -5.74
CA GLN A 99 -31.00 -22.92 -6.76
C GLN A 99 -29.90 -21.86 -6.51
N ILE A 100 -29.72 -21.40 -5.28
CA ILE A 100 -28.68 -20.50 -4.83
C ILE A 100 -27.39 -21.32 -4.67
N LYS A 101 -26.53 -21.29 -5.70
CA LYS A 101 -25.12 -21.70 -5.59
C LYS A 101 -24.40 -20.70 -4.67
N ARG A 102 -24.29 -20.99 -3.37
CA ARG A 102 -23.39 -20.23 -2.50
C ARG A 102 -22.02 -20.88 -2.61
N ILE A 103 -21.07 -20.17 -3.21
CA ILE A 103 -19.68 -20.60 -3.22
C ILE A 103 -19.12 -20.27 -1.83
N VAL A 104 -18.86 -21.30 -1.04
CA VAL A 104 -18.22 -21.17 0.26
C VAL A 104 -16.77 -21.62 0.07
N VAL A 105 -15.85 -20.67 0.07
CA VAL A 105 -14.42 -21.00 0.08
C VAL A 105 -14.15 -21.70 1.42
N SER A 106 -13.84 -22.99 1.37
CA SER A 106 -13.65 -23.86 2.53
C SER A 106 -12.20 -24.36 2.52
N TYR A 107 -11.35 -23.71 3.26
CA TYR A 107 -9.98 -24.16 3.45
C TYR A 107 -9.93 -25.32 4.46
N ARG A 108 -9.04 -26.30 4.24
CA ARG A 108 -8.79 -27.38 5.22
C ARG A 108 -7.36 -27.19 5.72
N PHE A 109 -7.22 -26.85 7.00
CA PHE A 109 -5.91 -26.61 7.61
C PHE A 109 -5.40 -27.84 8.35
N ARG A 110 -4.09 -27.90 8.56
CA ARG A 110 -3.50 -28.90 9.46
C ARG A 110 -4.08 -28.72 10.87
N PRO A 111 -4.36 -29.81 11.60
CA PRO A 111 -4.78 -29.71 12.99
C PRO A 111 -3.71 -28.98 13.80
N GLY A 112 -4.03 -27.82 14.38
CA GLY A 112 -3.13 -27.03 15.23
C GLY A 112 -2.81 -25.60 14.75
N GLU A 113 -3.14 -25.23 13.51
CA GLU A 113 -2.85 -23.88 13.00
C GLU A 113 -3.98 -22.88 13.26
N LYS A 114 -3.67 -21.78 13.97
CA LYS A 114 -4.60 -20.68 14.27
C LYS A 114 -4.79 -19.77 13.05
N VAL A 115 -5.42 -20.27 11.99
CA VAL A 115 -5.50 -19.56 10.70
C VAL A 115 -6.48 -18.37 10.68
N PHE A 116 -7.41 -18.31 11.63
CA PHE A 116 -8.20 -17.10 11.86
C PHE A 116 -7.29 -15.89 12.17
N ASN A 117 -6.08 -16.12 12.69
CA ASN A 117 -5.08 -15.07 12.89
C ASN A 117 -4.39 -14.65 11.58
N ALA A 118 -4.18 -15.55 10.61
CA ALA A 118 -3.50 -15.20 9.37
C ALA A 118 -4.35 -14.24 8.51
N TYR A 119 -5.62 -14.54 8.25
CA TYR A 119 -6.49 -13.62 7.51
C TYR A 119 -6.69 -12.28 8.22
N LYS A 120 -6.85 -12.30 9.55
CA LYS A 120 -6.90 -11.08 10.35
C LYS A 120 -5.60 -10.29 10.27
N PHE A 121 -4.46 -10.96 10.33
CA PHE A 121 -3.14 -10.36 10.19
C PHE A 121 -2.99 -9.70 8.82
N LEU A 122 -3.31 -10.42 7.74
CA LEU A 122 -3.27 -9.89 6.37
C LEU A 122 -4.18 -8.65 6.23
N PHE A 123 -5.41 -8.73 6.75
CA PHE A 123 -6.34 -7.60 6.75
C PHE A 123 -5.80 -6.40 7.55
N ILE A 124 -5.26 -6.63 8.75
CA ILE A 124 -4.65 -5.58 9.57
C ILE A 124 -3.46 -4.95 8.83
N CYS A 125 -2.60 -5.76 8.20
CA CYS A 125 -1.49 -5.27 7.39
C CYS A 125 -1.97 -4.40 6.23
N SER A 126 -3.04 -4.78 5.53
CA SER A 126 -3.62 -3.98 4.44
C SER A 126 -4.20 -2.66 4.96
N VAL A 127 -4.90 -2.68 6.10
CA VAL A 127 -5.44 -1.46 6.73
C VAL A 127 -4.33 -0.53 7.19
N LEU A 128 -3.27 -1.07 7.81
CA LEU A 128 -2.10 -0.30 8.24
C LEU A 128 -1.39 0.32 7.03
N ALA A 129 -1.19 -0.43 5.95
CA ALA A 129 -0.57 0.10 4.74
C ALA A 129 -1.38 1.28 4.16
N LEU A 130 -2.71 1.16 4.09
CA LEU A 130 -3.58 2.24 3.66
C LEU A 130 -3.51 3.46 4.59
N ALA A 131 -3.52 3.24 5.90
CA ALA A 131 -3.42 4.30 6.89
C ALA A 131 -2.08 5.05 6.79
N THR A 132 -0.97 4.34 6.66
CA THR A 132 0.37 4.93 6.49
C THR A 132 0.46 5.72 5.18
N SER A 133 -0.03 5.18 4.07
CA SER A 133 -0.08 5.90 2.78
C SER A 133 -0.90 7.19 2.87
N THR A 134 -2.06 7.13 3.54
CA THR A 134 -2.92 8.31 3.77
C THR A 134 -2.20 9.36 4.63
N ALA A 135 -1.56 8.94 5.71
CA ALA A 135 -0.80 9.83 6.59
C ALA A 135 0.36 10.51 5.85
N LEU A 136 1.12 9.78 5.03
CA LEU A 136 2.21 10.32 4.22
C LEU A 136 1.70 11.32 3.17
N ASN A 137 0.56 11.03 2.52
CA ASN A 137 -0.06 11.96 1.58
C ASN A 137 -0.49 13.26 2.28
N LEU A 138 -1.13 13.16 3.45
CA LEU A 138 -1.49 14.33 4.25
C LEU A 138 -0.26 15.13 4.65
N ALA A 139 0.79 14.47 5.15
CA ALA A 139 2.06 15.11 5.50
C ALA A 139 2.67 15.87 4.32
N THR A 140 2.63 15.29 3.11
CA THR A 140 3.10 15.92 1.88
C THR A 140 2.30 17.17 1.54
N ILE A 141 0.97 17.12 1.63
CA ILE A 141 0.10 18.28 1.40
C ILE A 141 0.38 19.39 2.41
N PHE A 142 0.53 19.04 3.69
CA PHE A 142 0.85 20.00 4.74
C PHE A 142 2.21 20.65 4.53
N ALA A 143 3.25 19.85 4.25
CA ALA A 143 4.59 20.34 3.96
C ALA A 143 4.60 21.29 2.76
N TYR A 144 3.89 20.94 1.69
CA TYR A 144 3.76 21.79 0.51
C TYR A 144 3.06 23.13 0.82
N LYS A 145 1.92 23.10 1.53
CA LYS A 145 1.20 24.32 1.93
C LYS A 145 2.04 25.20 2.84
N TRP A 146 2.78 24.59 3.78
CA TRP A 146 3.67 25.29 4.68
C TRP A 146 4.79 25.99 3.91
N HIS A 147 5.48 25.27 3.02
CA HIS A 147 6.59 25.81 2.26
C HIS A 147 6.15 26.94 1.30
N LYS A 148 4.96 26.83 0.70
CA LYS A 148 4.40 27.91 -0.13
C LYS A 148 4.17 29.19 0.68
N ARG A 149 3.61 29.08 1.89
CA ARG A 149 3.37 30.25 2.77
C ARG A 149 4.66 30.93 3.19
N THR A 150 5.67 30.18 3.59
CA THR A 150 6.96 30.74 4.01
C THR A 150 7.64 31.47 2.85
N ARG A 151 7.64 30.88 1.65
CA ARG A 151 8.22 31.52 0.46
C ARG A 151 7.52 32.83 0.10
N THR A 152 6.19 32.87 0.14
CA THR A 152 5.44 34.12 -0.10
C THR A 152 5.78 35.18 0.94
N ALA A 153 5.83 34.82 2.23
CA ALA A 153 6.16 35.76 3.29
C ALA A 153 7.58 36.35 3.14
N THR A 154 8.57 35.53 2.77
CA THR A 154 9.94 36.00 2.51
C THR A 154 10.01 36.95 1.33
N LEU A 155 9.35 36.64 0.21
CA LEU A 155 9.31 37.50 -0.97
C LEU A 155 8.63 38.84 -0.70
N THR A 156 7.54 38.85 0.08
CA THR A 156 6.87 40.10 0.50
C THR A 156 7.78 40.95 1.37
N ARG A 157 8.54 40.35 2.29
CA ARG A 157 9.53 41.07 3.11
C ARG A 157 10.68 41.63 2.28
N GLN A 158 11.20 40.88 1.32
CA GLN A 158 12.25 41.36 0.42
C GLN A 158 11.78 42.57 -0.40
N ARG A 159 10.58 42.51 -0.99
CA ARG A 159 10.00 43.65 -1.72
C ARG A 159 9.80 44.88 -0.83
N HIS A 160 9.37 44.69 0.43
CA HIS A 160 9.26 45.82 1.36
C HIS A 160 10.62 46.42 1.70
N ALA A 161 11.67 45.61 1.84
CA ALA A 161 13.02 46.08 2.10
C ALA A 161 13.60 46.83 0.88
N GLU A 162 13.42 46.31 -0.33
CA GLU A 162 13.82 46.96 -1.59
C GLU A 162 13.12 48.32 -1.75
N ASN A 163 11.79 48.37 -1.59
CA ASN A 163 11.03 49.61 -1.68
C ASN A 163 11.49 50.66 -0.63
N HIS A 164 11.89 50.22 0.57
CA HIS A 164 12.43 51.13 1.60
C HIS A 164 13.83 51.64 1.24
N ALA A 165 14.68 50.80 0.66
CA ALA A 165 16.01 51.20 0.19
C ALA A 165 15.92 52.21 -0.97
N ASP A 166 15.00 52.00 -1.90
CA ASP A 166 14.76 52.91 -3.03
C ASP A 166 14.27 54.29 -2.57
N ILE A 167 13.40 54.33 -1.55
CA ILE A 167 12.94 55.60 -0.97
C ILE A 167 14.11 56.36 -0.32
N LEU A 168 14.99 55.67 0.41
CA LEU A 168 16.15 56.30 1.05
C LEU A 168 17.21 56.77 0.06
N ALA A 169 17.28 56.20 -1.14
CA ALA A 169 18.23 56.62 -2.18
C ALA A 169 17.81 57.91 -2.91
N ILE A 170 16.57 58.38 -2.74
CA ILE A 170 16.03 59.60 -3.36
C ILE A 170 16.31 60.85 -2.51
N PHE A 171 16.60 60.69 -1.21
CA PHE A 171 16.88 61.77 -0.26
C PHE A 171 18.38 61.86 0.08
#